data_AF-X0XA45-F1
#
_entry.id   AF-X0XA45-F1
#
_cell.length_a   1.000
_cell.length_b   1.000
_cell.length_c   1.000
_cell.angle_alpha   90.00
_cell.angle_beta   90.00
_cell.angle_gamma   90.00
#
_symmetry.space_group_name_H-M   'P 1'
#
loop_
_entity.id
_entity.type
_entity.pdbx_description
1 polymer ?
#
loop_
_entity_poly.entity_id
_entity_poly.type
_entity_poly.pdbx_seq_one_letter_code
_entity_poly.pdbx_strand_id
1 'polypeptide(L)'
;KAPESVDFGSGKDQRTFKHRTVDDKTPPFCSPNPIGTPVREALYDKVLYTYANISHADTFSGPSLISLNGETIGSGTPLEVEAAIWNVRQLDKARQEVGRPEMCSHNIIACAEKTGAITSAMKQEFGARPTDGLLNGAIAELKVDYERLRKVAFLRQSSHPIGGLYGPLMGGYAGGPEGTAIVLAAHHFLGLMAFEAHWHDSFPIHIHQVNNTSTPLLWLLALVGQALARNTHLPIMTSCFTARANSGL
;
A
#
# COMPACT_ATOMS: atom_id res chain seq x y z
N LYS A 1 15.79 -13.98 -1.51
CA LYS A 1 15.73 -13.57 -2.93
C LYS A 1 14.32 -13.05 -3.17
N ALA A 2 14.14 -11.84 -3.70
CA ALA A 2 12.81 -11.33 -4.02
C ALA A 2 12.21 -12.11 -5.20
N PRO A 3 10.90 -12.37 -5.21
CA PRO A 3 10.23 -12.93 -6.38
C PRO A 3 10.21 -11.89 -7.52
N GLU A 4 10.24 -12.38 -8.77
CA GLU A 4 10.20 -11.54 -9.98
C GLU A 4 8.76 -11.07 -10.31
N SER A 5 7.76 -11.74 -9.72
CA SER A 5 6.35 -11.42 -9.85
C SER A 5 5.54 -11.85 -8.63
N VAL A 6 4.37 -11.24 -8.47
CA VAL A 6 3.41 -11.50 -7.39
C VAL A 6 2.01 -11.60 -8.00
N ASP A 7 1.31 -12.68 -7.70
CA ASP A 7 -0.08 -12.85 -8.12
C ASP A 7 -1.04 -12.31 -7.06
N PHE A 8 -2.01 -11.54 -7.52
CA PHE A 8 -3.15 -11.05 -6.73
C PHE A 8 -4.44 -11.59 -7.33
N GLY A 9 -5.41 -11.91 -6.49
CA GLY A 9 -6.69 -12.43 -6.96
C GLY A 9 -6.64 -13.88 -7.39
N SER A 10 -7.78 -14.37 -7.87
CA SER A 10 -7.93 -15.72 -8.39
C SER A 10 -8.89 -15.74 -9.59
N GLY A 11 -8.90 -16.84 -10.34
CA GLY A 11 -9.82 -17.05 -11.45
C GLY A 11 -9.78 -15.92 -12.48
N LYS A 12 -10.95 -15.38 -12.86
CA LYS A 12 -11.06 -14.29 -13.84
C LYS A 12 -10.48 -12.95 -13.34
N ASP A 13 -10.40 -12.78 -12.02
CA ASP A 13 -9.96 -11.54 -11.38
C ASP A 13 -8.46 -11.58 -11.03
N GLN A 14 -7.76 -12.68 -11.30
CA GLN A 14 -6.32 -12.79 -11.06
C GLN A 14 -5.53 -11.81 -11.92
N ARG A 15 -4.52 -11.16 -11.31
CA ARG A 15 -3.58 -10.26 -11.95
C ARG A 15 -2.18 -10.49 -11.42
N THR A 16 -1.20 -10.47 -12.31
CA THR A 16 0.21 -10.66 -11.97
C THR A 16 0.92 -9.32 -11.98
N PHE A 17 1.43 -8.91 -10.82
CA PHE A 17 2.33 -7.77 -10.71
C PHE A 17 3.76 -8.24 -10.95
N LYS A 18 4.40 -7.76 -12.01
CA LYS A 18 5.76 -8.15 -12.39
C LYS A 18 6.66 -6.94 -12.62
N HIS A 19 7.97 -7.20 -12.60
CA HIS A 19 8.97 -6.25 -13.04
C HIS A 19 8.70 -5.72 -14.45
N ARG A 20 9.04 -4.43 -14.67
CA ARG A 20 9.02 -3.74 -15.97
C ARG A 20 10.35 -3.05 -16.19
N THR A 21 10.87 -3.13 -17.41
CA THR A 21 12.08 -2.38 -17.79
C THR A 21 11.73 -0.92 -18.07
N VAL A 22 12.77 -0.08 -18.20
CA VAL A 22 12.59 1.30 -18.70
C VAL A 22 11.97 1.24 -20.09
N ASP A 23 10.99 2.11 -20.34
CA ASP A 23 10.23 2.22 -21.60
C ASP A 23 9.43 0.98 -22.05
N ASP A 24 9.22 0.02 -21.16
CA ASP A 24 8.35 -1.15 -21.39
C ASP A 24 6.95 -0.70 -21.86
N LYS A 25 6.42 -1.34 -22.90
CA LYS A 25 5.11 -1.03 -23.50
C LYS A 25 3.95 -1.75 -22.82
N THR A 26 4.24 -2.74 -21.97
CA THR A 26 3.22 -3.39 -21.14
C THR A 26 2.59 -2.36 -20.20
N PRO A 27 1.25 -2.28 -20.11
CA PRO A 27 0.58 -1.41 -19.15
C PRO A 27 1.07 -1.67 -17.72
N PRO A 28 1.16 -0.63 -16.87
CA PRO A 28 1.53 -0.80 -15.47
C PRO A 28 0.41 -1.51 -14.70
N PHE A 29 0.78 -2.18 -13.60
CA PHE A 29 -0.18 -2.73 -12.66
C PHE A 29 -0.95 -1.60 -11.97
N CYS A 30 -2.28 -1.66 -12.01
CA CYS A 30 -3.16 -0.59 -11.55
C CYS A 30 -3.78 -0.92 -10.19
N SER A 31 -3.36 -0.20 -9.16
CA SER A 31 -3.81 -0.41 -7.77
C SER A 31 -4.55 0.81 -7.23
N PRO A 32 -5.70 1.21 -7.79
CA PRO A 32 -6.38 2.42 -7.37
C PRO A 32 -6.87 2.29 -5.92
N ASN A 33 -6.57 3.31 -5.13
CA ASN A 33 -6.87 3.34 -3.71
C ASN A 33 -6.87 4.79 -3.17
N PRO A 34 -7.49 5.04 -2.01
CA PRO A 34 -7.52 6.35 -1.35
C PRO A 34 -6.26 6.65 -0.53
N ILE A 35 -5.22 5.80 -0.57
CA ILE A 35 -3.91 5.99 0.07
C ILE A 35 -4.03 6.32 1.56
N GLY A 36 -4.85 5.56 2.28
CA GLY A 36 -5.08 5.77 3.71
C GLY A 36 -5.78 7.09 4.06
N THR A 37 -6.40 7.76 3.10
CA THR A 37 -7.16 8.99 3.36
C THR A 37 -8.26 8.72 4.39
N PRO A 38 -8.31 9.49 5.48
CA PRO A 38 -9.37 9.40 6.48
C PRO A 38 -10.75 9.65 5.87
N VAL A 39 -11.71 8.77 6.13
CA VAL A 39 -13.11 8.98 5.74
C VAL A 39 -14.05 8.73 6.91
N ARG A 40 -15.19 9.42 6.87
CA ARG A 40 -16.31 9.16 7.78
C ARG A 40 -16.89 7.78 7.49
N GLU A 41 -17.33 7.08 8.54
CA GLU A 41 -17.96 5.76 8.46
C GLU A 41 -19.09 5.71 7.40
N ALA A 42 -19.96 6.72 7.38
CA ALA A 42 -21.08 6.81 6.42
C ALA A 42 -20.67 6.94 4.93
N LEU A 43 -19.40 7.23 4.63
CA LEU A 43 -18.87 7.31 3.28
C LEU A 43 -18.02 6.10 2.89
N TYR A 44 -17.69 5.24 3.85
CA TYR A 44 -16.69 4.19 3.69
C TYR A 44 -17.00 3.26 2.51
N ASP A 45 -18.20 2.65 2.51
CA ASP A 45 -18.65 1.73 1.46
C ASP A 45 -18.67 2.39 0.07
N LYS A 46 -19.10 3.66 -0.01
CA LYS A 46 -19.17 4.40 -1.28
C LYS A 46 -17.78 4.65 -1.87
N VAL A 47 -16.83 5.04 -1.03
CA VAL A 47 -15.43 5.25 -1.44
C VAL A 47 -14.85 3.93 -1.92
N LEU A 48 -15.05 2.86 -1.14
CA LEU A 48 -14.54 1.54 -1.45
C LEU A 48 -15.09 0.98 -2.77
N TYR A 49 -16.41 1.06 -2.96
CA TYR A 49 -17.08 0.69 -4.22
C TYR A 49 -16.49 1.45 -5.41
N THR A 50 -16.24 2.76 -5.24
CA THR A 50 -15.67 3.60 -6.31
C THR A 50 -14.34 3.05 -6.80
N TYR A 51 -13.43 2.66 -5.89
CA TYR A 51 -12.13 2.11 -6.27
C TYR A 51 -12.23 0.68 -6.82
N ALA A 52 -13.09 -0.16 -6.23
CA ALA A 52 -13.31 -1.53 -6.71
C ALA A 52 -13.94 -1.59 -8.11
N ASN A 53 -14.79 -0.62 -8.45
CA ASN A 53 -15.53 -0.56 -9.71
C ASN A 53 -14.75 0.09 -10.87
N ILE A 54 -13.49 0.51 -10.65
CA ILE A 54 -12.64 1.01 -11.73
C ILE A 54 -12.33 -0.16 -12.67
N SER A 55 -12.73 -0.04 -13.94
CA SER A 55 -12.63 -1.12 -14.93
C SER A 55 -11.19 -1.60 -15.17
N HIS A 56 -10.21 -0.72 -14.98
CA HIS A 56 -8.79 -1.01 -15.17
C HIS A 56 -8.09 -1.41 -13.86
N ALA A 57 -8.80 -1.50 -12.74
CA ALA A 57 -8.21 -1.85 -11.46
C ALA A 57 -7.77 -3.32 -11.46
N ASP A 58 -6.49 -3.57 -11.22
CA ASP A 58 -5.96 -4.90 -11.01
C ASP A 58 -6.17 -5.34 -9.56
N THR A 59 -6.04 -4.40 -8.62
CA THR A 59 -6.36 -4.55 -7.20
C THR A 59 -6.99 -3.27 -6.66
N PHE A 60 -7.39 -3.25 -5.40
CA PHE A 60 -7.92 -2.06 -4.74
C PHE A 60 -7.56 -2.03 -3.25
N SER A 61 -7.75 -0.92 -2.57
CA SER A 61 -7.64 -0.86 -1.11
C SER A 61 -8.63 0.17 -0.56
N GLY A 62 -8.97 0.00 0.71
CA GLY A 62 -9.93 0.85 1.40
C GLY A 62 -9.31 2.14 1.94
N PRO A 63 -10.16 3.12 2.30
CA PRO A 63 -9.76 4.31 3.04
C PRO A 63 -9.45 3.99 4.50
N SER A 64 -8.90 4.96 5.21
CA SER A 64 -8.70 4.83 6.66
C SER A 64 -9.98 5.21 7.40
N LEU A 65 -10.53 4.25 8.14
CA LEU A 65 -11.68 4.48 9.02
C LEU A 65 -11.19 5.15 10.31
N ILE A 66 -11.78 6.30 10.68
CA ILE A 66 -11.40 7.05 11.89
C ILE A 66 -12.31 6.82 13.09
N SER A 67 -13.52 6.34 12.85
CA SER A 67 -14.51 6.03 13.88
C SER A 67 -15.33 4.82 13.49
N LEU A 68 -15.74 4.03 14.47
CA LEU A 68 -16.68 2.92 14.31
C LEU A 68 -17.78 3.05 15.35
N ASN A 69 -19.05 3.00 14.93
CA ASN A 69 -20.21 3.17 15.81
C ASN A 69 -20.20 4.48 16.62
N GLY A 70 -19.63 5.54 16.04
CA GLY A 70 -19.50 6.85 16.70
C GLY A 70 -18.30 7.01 17.63
N GLU A 71 -17.52 5.96 17.88
CA GLU A 71 -16.35 5.99 18.75
C GLU A 71 -15.06 6.13 17.94
N THR A 72 -14.12 6.94 18.44
CA THR A 72 -12.82 7.15 17.76
C THR A 72 -11.93 5.92 17.91
N ILE A 73 -11.35 5.46 16.82
CA ILE A 73 -10.47 4.29 16.82
C ILE A 73 -9.10 4.68 17.37
N GLY A 74 -8.75 4.14 18.54
CA GLY A 74 -7.44 4.34 19.16
C GLY A 74 -6.46 3.21 18.83
N SER A 75 -5.20 3.56 18.57
CA SER A 75 -4.11 2.59 18.35
C SER A 75 -3.90 1.70 19.59
N GLY A 76 -3.83 0.39 19.40
CA GLY A 76 -3.65 -0.61 20.44
C GLY A 76 -4.90 -0.90 21.28
N THR A 77 -6.07 -0.41 20.87
CA THR A 77 -7.33 -0.62 21.61
C THR A 77 -8.12 -1.83 21.07
N PRO A 78 -9.04 -2.41 21.85
CA PRO A 78 -9.97 -3.42 21.34
C PRO A 78 -10.78 -2.93 20.14
N LEU A 79 -11.15 -1.64 20.12
CA LEU A 79 -11.89 -1.04 19.02
C LEU A 79 -11.10 -1.03 17.70
N GLU A 80 -9.77 -0.94 17.76
CA GLU A 80 -8.90 -1.09 16.58
C GLU A 80 -9.04 -2.48 15.94
N VAL A 81 -9.16 -3.53 16.76
CA VAL A 81 -9.38 -4.91 16.30
C VAL A 81 -10.75 -5.03 15.62
N GLU A 82 -11.80 -4.51 16.26
CA GLU A 82 -13.15 -4.52 15.67
C GLU A 82 -13.21 -3.73 14.36
N ALA A 83 -12.56 -2.56 14.32
CA ALA A 83 -12.46 -1.75 13.12
C ALA A 83 -11.71 -2.46 11.99
N ALA A 84 -10.63 -3.18 12.29
CA ALA A 84 -9.90 -3.97 11.30
C ALA A 84 -10.77 -5.09 10.70
N ILE A 85 -11.50 -5.83 11.55
CA ILE A 85 -12.43 -6.89 11.13
C ILE A 85 -13.56 -6.30 10.27
N TRP A 86 -14.15 -5.18 10.72
CA TRP A 86 -15.19 -4.49 9.98
C TRP A 86 -14.71 -4.03 8.60
N ASN A 87 -13.51 -3.46 8.52
CA ASN A 87 -12.88 -3.04 7.26
C ASN A 87 -12.73 -4.21 6.27
N VAL A 88 -12.26 -5.38 6.74
CA VAL A 88 -12.14 -6.58 5.89
C VAL A 88 -13.50 -7.01 5.35
N ARG A 89 -14.56 -6.97 6.17
CA ARG A 89 -15.92 -7.30 5.74
C ARG A 89 -16.45 -6.32 4.70
N GLN A 90 -16.18 -5.02 4.82
CA GLN A 90 -16.58 -4.06 3.80
C GLN A 90 -15.82 -4.25 2.48
N LEU A 91 -14.53 -4.58 2.55
CA LEU A 91 -13.72 -4.96 1.38
C LEU A 91 -14.29 -6.18 0.66
N ASP A 92 -14.70 -7.20 1.39
CA ASP A 92 -15.38 -8.35 0.80
C ASP A 92 -16.74 -7.99 0.20
N LYS A 93 -17.57 -7.24 0.91
CA LYS A 93 -18.85 -6.74 0.37
C LYS A 93 -18.66 -5.96 -0.95
N ALA A 94 -17.70 -5.04 -1.01
CA ALA A 94 -17.47 -4.22 -2.19
C ALA A 94 -17.05 -5.04 -3.42
N ARG A 95 -16.15 -6.03 -3.27
CA ARG A 95 -15.73 -6.88 -4.40
C ARG A 95 -16.88 -7.77 -4.91
N GLN A 96 -17.80 -8.18 -4.03
CA GLN A 96 -19.02 -8.89 -4.42
C GLN A 96 -19.96 -7.98 -5.21
N GLU A 97 -20.21 -6.76 -4.72
CA GLU A 97 -21.12 -5.79 -5.33
C GLU A 97 -20.70 -5.37 -6.75
N VAL A 98 -19.39 -5.22 -7.00
CA VAL A 98 -18.86 -4.87 -8.34
C VAL A 98 -18.75 -6.08 -9.29
N GLY A 99 -19.19 -7.27 -8.86
CA GLY A 99 -19.17 -8.49 -9.69
C GLY A 99 -17.78 -9.08 -9.94
N ARG A 100 -16.81 -8.73 -9.08
CA ARG A 100 -15.41 -9.19 -9.11
C ARG A 100 -15.04 -9.88 -7.79
N PRO A 101 -15.76 -10.94 -7.40
CA PRO A 101 -15.62 -11.54 -6.07
C PRO A 101 -14.20 -12.03 -5.76
N GLU A 102 -13.43 -12.43 -6.79
CA GLU A 102 -12.07 -12.95 -6.64
C GLU A 102 -10.99 -11.86 -6.76
N MET A 103 -11.37 -10.59 -6.93
CA MET A 103 -10.45 -9.46 -6.92
C MET A 103 -9.83 -9.30 -5.53
N CYS A 104 -8.52 -9.09 -5.50
CA CYS A 104 -7.80 -8.90 -4.24
C CYS A 104 -7.49 -7.45 -3.93
N SER A 105 -7.25 -7.24 -2.64
CA SER A 105 -6.67 -6.01 -2.13
C SER A 105 -5.16 -6.12 -2.02
N HIS A 106 -4.42 -5.14 -2.54
CA HIS A 106 -2.96 -5.08 -2.35
C HIS A 106 -2.59 -4.68 -0.91
N ASN A 107 -3.50 -4.00 -0.21
CA ASN A 107 -3.40 -3.71 1.21
C ASN A 107 -4.79 -3.80 1.85
N ILE A 108 -5.12 -4.96 2.40
CA ILE A 108 -6.48 -5.23 2.89
C ILE A 108 -6.83 -4.47 4.17
N ILE A 109 -5.86 -3.92 4.90
CA ILE A 109 -6.13 -3.18 6.16
C ILE A 109 -5.50 -1.80 6.09
N ALA A 110 -6.36 -0.77 6.14
CA ALA A 110 -5.98 0.65 6.09
C ALA A 110 -6.39 1.45 7.33
N CYS A 111 -7.04 0.80 8.31
CA CYS A 111 -7.59 1.44 9.52
C CYS A 111 -6.93 0.99 10.84
N ALA A 112 -5.84 0.22 10.78
CA ALA A 112 -5.14 -0.29 11.96
C ALA A 112 -3.63 -0.05 11.85
N GLU A 113 -3.03 0.29 12.98
CA GLU A 113 -1.59 0.50 13.13
C GLU A 113 -0.92 -0.72 13.79
N LYS A 114 -1.54 -1.26 14.85
CA LYS A 114 -0.92 -2.36 15.62
C LYS A 114 -1.08 -3.69 14.92
N THR A 115 0.00 -4.47 14.97
CA THR A 115 0.07 -5.78 14.31
C THR A 115 -1.01 -6.72 14.80
N GLY A 116 -1.32 -6.70 16.11
CA GLY A 116 -2.37 -7.55 16.68
C GLY A 116 -3.76 -7.29 16.09
N ALA A 117 -4.12 -6.03 15.84
CA ALA A 117 -5.38 -5.68 15.18
C ALA A 117 -5.39 -6.12 13.72
N ILE A 118 -4.28 -5.87 13.01
CA ILE A 118 -4.11 -6.28 11.61
C ILE A 118 -4.27 -7.81 11.48
N THR A 119 -3.48 -8.59 12.20
CA THR A 119 -3.45 -10.06 12.02
C THR A 119 -4.73 -10.73 12.51
N SER A 120 -5.41 -10.18 13.52
CA SER A 120 -6.70 -10.70 14.01
C SER A 120 -7.81 -10.61 12.96
N ALA A 121 -7.73 -9.63 12.04
CA ALA A 121 -8.71 -9.44 10.98
C ALA A 121 -8.44 -10.29 9.72
N MET A 122 -7.28 -10.93 9.60
CA MET A 122 -6.86 -11.71 8.42
C MET A 122 -7.51 -13.10 8.31
N LYS A 123 -8.69 -13.31 8.91
CA LYS A 123 -9.40 -14.60 8.85
C LYS A 123 -10.30 -14.67 7.62
N GLN A 124 -10.32 -15.83 6.96
CA GLN A 124 -11.21 -16.09 5.82
C GLN A 124 -12.69 -15.91 6.16
N GLU A 125 -13.09 -16.27 7.39
CA GLU A 125 -14.45 -16.08 7.91
C GLU A 125 -14.90 -14.61 7.93
N PHE A 126 -13.97 -13.65 7.90
CA PHE A 126 -14.26 -12.23 7.85
C PHE A 126 -14.24 -11.65 6.42
N GLY A 127 -13.86 -12.46 5.43
CA GLY A 127 -13.73 -12.04 4.03
C GLY A 127 -12.30 -11.78 3.55
N ALA A 128 -11.28 -12.05 4.39
CA ALA A 128 -9.88 -11.96 3.96
C ALA A 128 -9.52 -13.15 3.06
N ARG A 129 -8.88 -12.88 1.92
CA ARG A 129 -8.43 -13.93 1.00
C ARG A 129 -6.94 -14.22 1.18
N PRO A 130 -6.49 -15.47 0.94
CA PRO A 130 -5.07 -15.83 0.92
C PRO A 130 -4.20 -14.94 0.03
N THR A 131 -4.78 -14.40 -1.04
CA THR A 131 -4.17 -13.55 -2.06
C THR A 131 -4.34 -12.05 -1.80
N ASP A 132 -5.01 -11.66 -0.70
CA ASP A 132 -5.02 -10.29 -0.24
C ASP A 132 -3.68 -9.95 0.42
N GLY A 133 -3.07 -8.83 0.01
CA GLY A 133 -1.75 -8.38 0.45
C GLY A 133 -1.80 -7.48 1.69
N LEU A 134 -0.64 -7.38 2.34
CA LEU A 134 -0.39 -6.45 3.44
C LEU A 134 0.90 -5.68 3.19
N LEU A 135 0.86 -4.39 3.53
CA LEU A 135 2.02 -3.50 3.45
C LEU A 135 2.78 -3.43 4.79
N ASN A 136 4.10 -3.53 4.71
CA ASN A 136 5.05 -3.23 5.77
C ASN A 136 5.73 -1.89 5.49
N GLY A 137 5.29 -0.86 6.21
CA GLY A 137 5.81 0.49 6.08
C GLY A 137 7.13 0.67 6.82
N ALA A 138 8.19 1.15 6.17
CA ALA A 138 9.38 1.63 6.88
C ALA A 138 9.11 2.98 7.57
N ILE A 139 9.89 3.30 8.60
CA ILE A 139 9.86 4.61 9.24
C ILE A 139 10.87 5.52 8.54
N ALA A 140 10.43 6.71 8.12
CA ALA A 140 11.28 7.73 7.51
C ALA A 140 12.43 8.16 8.46
N GLU A 141 13.72 7.95 8.14
CA GLU A 141 14.27 7.12 7.05
C GLU A 141 15.02 5.90 7.55
N LEU A 142 14.94 4.81 6.77
CA LEU A 142 15.68 3.54 6.96
C LEU A 142 15.56 2.95 8.37
N LYS A 143 14.42 3.17 9.02
CA LYS A 143 14.14 2.68 10.37
C LYS A 143 13.02 1.65 10.35
N VAL A 144 13.13 0.70 11.26
CA VAL A 144 12.16 -0.37 11.49
C VAL A 144 11.94 -0.50 12.99
N ASP A 145 10.72 -0.82 13.40
CA ASP A 145 10.39 -1.13 14.79
C ASP A 145 9.88 -2.57 14.91
N TYR A 146 9.70 -3.02 16.16
CA TYR A 146 9.21 -4.36 16.43
C TYR A 146 7.76 -4.58 15.98
N GLU A 147 6.93 -3.54 15.84
CA GLU A 147 5.59 -3.70 15.25
C GLU A 147 5.70 -4.19 13.80
N ARG A 148 6.51 -3.52 12.98
CA ARG A 148 6.72 -3.92 11.58
C ARG A 148 7.32 -5.33 11.49
N LEU A 149 8.30 -5.66 12.34
CA LEU A 149 8.92 -7.00 12.35
C LEU A 149 7.97 -8.10 12.85
N ARG A 150 7.06 -7.82 13.77
CA ARG A 150 6.01 -8.78 14.17
C ARG A 150 5.10 -9.12 12.98
N LYS A 151 4.76 -8.13 12.15
CA LYS A 151 3.96 -8.37 10.95
C LYS A 151 4.70 -9.25 9.95
N VAL A 152 6.01 -9.06 9.77
CA VAL A 152 6.85 -9.94 8.94
C VAL A 152 6.83 -11.38 9.47
N ALA A 153 6.95 -11.57 10.79
CA ALA A 153 6.89 -12.91 11.39
C ALA A 153 5.57 -13.63 11.11
N PHE A 154 4.44 -12.92 11.16
CA PHE A 154 3.13 -13.43 10.75
C PHE A 154 3.10 -13.75 9.25
N LEU A 155 3.52 -12.79 8.42
CA LEU A 155 3.44 -12.90 6.97
C LEU A 155 4.29 -14.05 6.40
N ARG A 156 5.46 -14.30 6.98
CA ARG A 156 6.34 -15.44 6.62
C ARG A 156 5.67 -16.80 6.82
N GLN A 157 4.71 -16.90 7.74
CA GLN A 157 3.94 -18.12 8.01
C GLN A 157 2.59 -18.14 7.28
N SER A 158 2.31 -17.13 6.46
CA SER A 158 1.05 -16.97 5.74
C SER A 158 1.26 -17.08 4.22
N SER A 159 0.18 -17.21 3.47
CA SER A 159 0.20 -17.14 2.01
C SER A 159 0.07 -15.72 1.45
N HIS A 160 -0.07 -14.71 2.31
CA HIS A 160 -0.39 -13.35 1.89
C HIS A 160 0.78 -12.69 1.14
N PRO A 161 0.52 -12.00 0.02
CA PRO A 161 1.52 -11.16 -0.62
C PRO A 161 2.11 -10.12 0.34
N ILE A 162 3.43 -10.13 0.47
CA ILE A 162 4.17 -9.20 1.34
C ILE A 162 4.56 -7.99 0.52
N GLY A 163 3.99 -6.82 0.81
CA GLY A 163 4.41 -5.57 0.20
C GLY A 163 5.28 -4.75 1.14
N GLY A 164 6.32 -4.11 0.62
CA GLY A 164 7.08 -3.10 1.35
C GLY A 164 6.61 -1.70 0.97
N LEU A 165 6.54 -0.79 1.94
CA LEU A 165 5.97 0.54 1.76
C LEU A 165 6.96 1.60 2.27
N TYR A 166 7.40 2.53 1.40
CA TYR A 166 8.49 3.47 1.70
C TYR A 166 8.13 4.92 1.36
N GLY A 167 8.14 5.80 2.36
CA GLY A 167 7.79 7.21 2.19
C GLY A 167 8.89 8.14 2.68
N PRO A 168 10.06 8.19 2.01
CA PRO A 168 11.09 9.10 2.44
C PRO A 168 10.70 10.56 2.22
N LEU A 169 11.06 11.42 3.17
CA LEU A 169 10.69 12.82 3.24
C LEU A 169 11.76 13.68 2.58
N MET A 170 11.46 14.21 1.40
CA MET A 170 12.30 15.22 0.75
C MET A 170 12.26 16.52 1.54
N GLY A 171 13.45 17.03 1.89
CA GLY A 171 13.65 18.12 2.85
C GLY A 171 13.78 17.65 4.30
N GLY A 172 13.71 16.34 4.56
CA GLY A 172 13.93 15.74 5.88
C GLY A 172 15.41 15.40 6.13
N TYR A 173 15.65 14.27 6.81
CA TYR A 173 17.00 13.84 7.20
C TYR A 173 17.95 13.60 6.01
N ALA A 174 17.40 13.21 4.87
CA ALA A 174 18.16 12.98 3.64
C ALA A 174 18.44 14.28 2.85
N GLY A 175 17.91 15.42 3.29
CA GLY A 175 18.06 16.70 2.62
C GLY A 175 17.29 16.78 1.31
N GLY A 176 17.97 17.24 0.25
CA GLY A 176 17.38 17.52 -1.06
C GLY A 176 16.96 16.28 -1.86
N PRO A 177 16.56 16.48 -3.13
CA PRO A 177 16.10 15.40 -4.00
C PRO A 177 17.18 14.32 -4.23
N GLU A 178 18.46 14.67 -4.32
CA GLU A 178 19.55 13.70 -4.54
C GLU A 178 19.72 12.75 -3.35
N GLY A 179 19.78 13.30 -2.13
CA GLY A 179 19.91 12.48 -0.91
C GLY A 179 18.66 11.63 -0.67
N THR A 180 17.49 12.19 -0.93
CA THR A 180 16.22 11.45 -0.84
C THR A 180 16.15 10.32 -1.89
N ALA A 181 16.72 10.51 -3.09
CA ALA A 181 16.79 9.47 -4.11
C ALA A 181 17.65 8.27 -3.66
N ILE A 182 18.82 8.54 -3.08
CA ILE A 182 19.71 7.51 -2.51
C ILE A 182 18.98 6.75 -1.41
N VAL A 183 18.32 7.47 -0.51
CA VAL A 183 17.57 6.87 0.60
C VAL A 183 16.39 6.05 0.08
N LEU A 184 15.67 6.50 -0.94
CA LEU A 184 14.57 5.72 -1.52
C LEU A 184 15.07 4.41 -2.15
N ALA A 185 16.19 4.44 -2.88
CA ALA A 185 16.81 3.22 -3.39
C ALA A 185 17.22 2.28 -2.24
N ALA A 186 17.80 2.82 -1.16
CA ALA A 186 18.15 2.06 0.04
C ALA A 186 16.93 1.41 0.73
N HIS A 187 15.76 2.07 0.72
CA HIS A 187 14.53 1.50 1.27
C HIS A 187 14.06 0.24 0.54
N HIS A 188 14.32 0.11 -0.76
CA HIS A 188 13.99 -1.11 -1.49
C HIS A 188 14.82 -2.29 -1.00
N PHE A 189 16.10 -2.08 -0.69
CA PHE A 189 16.96 -3.10 -0.07
C PHE A 189 16.54 -3.40 1.38
N LEU A 190 16.14 -2.39 2.15
CA LEU A 190 15.52 -2.61 3.47
C LEU A 190 14.28 -3.49 3.34
N GLY A 191 13.43 -3.25 2.34
CA GLY A 191 12.29 -4.10 2.01
C GLY A 191 12.64 -5.56 1.84
N LEU A 192 13.70 -5.83 1.08
CA LEU A 192 14.17 -7.19 0.84
C LEU A 192 14.72 -7.86 2.09
N MET A 193 15.51 -7.13 2.87
CA MET A 193 16.26 -7.70 4.00
C MET A 193 15.45 -7.76 5.30
N ALA A 194 14.66 -6.72 5.59
CA ALA A 194 13.92 -6.59 6.84
C ALA A 194 12.47 -7.05 6.70
N PHE A 195 11.85 -6.84 5.53
CA PHE A 195 10.43 -7.14 5.34
C PHE A 195 10.17 -8.41 4.54
N GLU A 196 11.19 -8.97 3.88
CA GLU A 196 11.02 -10.07 2.92
C GLU A 196 9.96 -9.73 1.86
N ALA A 197 9.92 -8.46 1.45
CA ALA A 197 8.91 -7.93 0.54
C ALA A 197 8.97 -8.64 -0.83
N HIS A 198 7.80 -9.02 -1.31
CA HIS A 198 7.57 -9.58 -2.64
C HIS A 198 7.43 -8.49 -3.71
N TRP A 199 6.90 -7.33 -3.31
CA TRP A 199 6.73 -6.16 -4.15
C TRP A 199 6.90 -4.88 -3.33
N HIS A 200 7.13 -3.75 -3.99
CA HIS A 200 7.56 -2.52 -3.36
C HIS A 200 6.69 -1.33 -3.78
N ASP A 201 6.10 -0.63 -2.82
CA ASP A 201 5.42 0.64 -3.01
C ASP A 201 6.23 1.79 -2.43
N SER A 202 6.39 2.84 -3.24
CA SER A 202 7.13 4.04 -2.87
C SER A 202 6.22 5.27 -2.90
N PHE A 203 6.37 6.15 -1.93
CA PHE A 203 5.64 7.41 -1.85
C PHE A 203 6.51 8.51 -1.21
N PRO A 204 7.68 8.82 -1.80
CA PRO A 204 8.49 9.93 -1.31
C PRO A 204 7.66 11.20 -1.36
N ILE A 205 7.61 12.01 -0.30
CA ILE A 205 6.81 13.25 -0.27
C ILE A 205 7.67 14.42 0.19
N HIS A 206 7.31 15.63 -0.23
CA HIS A 206 7.94 16.84 0.30
C HIS A 206 7.48 17.07 1.75
N ILE A 207 8.42 17.29 2.68
CA ILE A 207 8.13 17.46 4.12
C ILE A 207 7.09 18.55 4.45
N HIS A 208 7.07 19.65 3.70
CA HIS A 208 6.12 20.75 3.90
C HIS A 208 4.89 20.67 2.99
N GLN A 209 5.06 20.24 1.75
CA GLN A 209 3.98 20.29 0.76
C GLN A 209 3.14 19.01 0.71
N VAL A 210 3.61 17.92 1.33
CA VAL A 210 2.92 16.61 1.46
C VAL A 210 2.40 16.09 0.10
N ASN A 211 3.18 16.31 -0.95
CA ASN A 211 2.92 15.83 -2.30
C ASN A 211 4.18 15.20 -2.89
N ASN A 212 4.01 14.47 -3.98
CA ASN A 212 5.09 13.87 -4.76
C ASN A 212 5.01 14.14 -6.27
N THR A 213 4.29 15.21 -6.61
CA THR A 213 4.01 15.63 -8.00
C THR A 213 4.77 16.91 -8.38
N SER A 214 5.58 17.46 -7.47
CA SER A 214 6.53 18.53 -7.79
C SER A 214 7.66 18.04 -8.69
N THR A 215 8.24 18.94 -9.50
CA THR A 215 9.33 18.61 -10.42
C THR A 215 10.51 17.87 -9.76
N PRO A 216 11.02 18.27 -8.57
CA PRO A 216 12.11 17.54 -7.93
C PRO A 216 11.73 16.11 -7.53
N LEU A 217 10.48 15.88 -7.10
CA LEU A 217 10.00 14.55 -6.72
C LEU A 217 9.73 13.66 -7.92
N LEU A 218 9.17 14.21 -9.00
CA LEU A 218 9.03 13.49 -10.26
C LEU A 218 10.39 13.08 -10.84
N TRP A 219 11.38 13.98 -10.77
CA TRP A 219 12.76 13.66 -11.16
C TRP A 219 13.35 12.53 -10.30
N LEU A 220 13.21 12.63 -8.98
CA LEU A 220 13.67 11.61 -8.04
C LEU A 220 13.03 10.25 -8.32
N LEU A 221 11.70 10.21 -8.47
CA LEU A 221 10.94 9.00 -8.76
C LEU A 221 11.38 8.38 -10.08
N ALA A 222 11.57 9.18 -11.13
CA ALA A 222 12.06 8.71 -12.42
C ALA A 222 13.49 8.16 -12.34
N LEU A 223 14.39 8.84 -11.61
CA LEU A 223 15.77 8.40 -11.42
C LEU A 223 15.84 7.05 -10.69
N VAL A 224 15.14 6.95 -9.55
CA VAL A 224 15.14 5.72 -8.74
C VAL A 224 14.44 4.58 -9.49
N GLY A 225 13.31 4.86 -10.13
CA GLY A 225 12.59 3.88 -10.95
C GLY A 225 13.48 3.30 -12.07
N GLN A 226 14.22 4.15 -12.79
CA GLN A 226 15.17 3.68 -13.81
C GLN A 226 16.34 2.90 -13.21
N ALA A 227 16.89 3.35 -12.08
CA ALA A 227 18.00 2.66 -11.43
C ALA A 227 17.58 1.25 -10.98
N LEU A 228 16.43 1.12 -10.32
CA LEU A 228 15.89 -0.16 -9.90
C LEU A 228 15.51 -1.04 -11.10
N ALA A 229 14.90 -0.46 -12.13
CA ALA A 229 14.50 -1.21 -13.32
C ALA A 229 15.69 -1.79 -14.10
N ARG A 230 16.84 -1.10 -14.12
CA ARG A 230 18.05 -1.56 -14.84
C ARG A 230 18.92 -2.52 -14.04
N ASN A 231 18.87 -2.45 -12.70
CA ASN A 231 19.82 -3.16 -11.84
C ASN A 231 19.16 -4.24 -10.96
N THR A 232 17.84 -4.36 -11.00
CA THR A 232 17.08 -5.33 -10.20
C THR A 232 15.90 -5.87 -11.01
N HIS A 233 15.24 -6.91 -10.48
CA HIS A 233 14.01 -7.48 -11.05
C HIS A 233 12.81 -7.28 -10.10
N LEU A 234 12.82 -6.19 -9.32
CA LEU A 234 11.78 -5.93 -8.32
C LEU A 234 10.49 -5.44 -8.99
N PRO A 235 9.31 -5.95 -8.60
CA PRO A 235 8.03 -5.32 -8.89
C PRO A 235 7.90 -4.04 -8.04
N ILE A 236 7.93 -2.87 -8.70
CA ILE A 236 7.89 -1.56 -8.05
C ILE A 236 6.68 -0.75 -8.50
N MET A 237 6.04 -0.08 -7.54
CA MET A 237 4.92 0.84 -7.75
C MET A 237 5.21 2.14 -7.00
N THR A 238 4.55 3.22 -7.42
CA THR A 238 4.58 4.49 -6.71
C THR A 238 3.17 4.99 -6.46
N SER A 239 2.83 5.19 -5.19
CA SER A 239 1.57 5.83 -4.79
C SER A 239 1.63 7.35 -5.05
N CYS A 240 0.55 7.90 -5.60
CA CYS A 240 0.48 9.30 -6.06
C CYS A 240 -0.12 10.22 -4.99
N PHE A 241 0.66 11.18 -4.50
CA PHE A 241 0.21 12.25 -3.62
C PHE A 241 0.19 13.57 -4.41
N THR A 242 -0.98 13.94 -4.89
CA THR A 242 -1.17 15.15 -5.67
C THR A 242 -1.23 16.37 -4.76
N ALA A 243 -0.53 17.46 -5.13
CA ALA A 243 -0.79 18.76 -4.51
C ALA A 243 -2.25 19.17 -4.80
N ARG A 244 -2.93 19.75 -3.81
CA ARG A 244 -4.27 20.33 -4.02
C ARG A 244 -4.18 21.37 -5.14
N ALA A 245 -5.05 21.29 -6.14
CA ALA A 245 -5.32 22.45 -6.98
C ALA A 245 -5.90 23.53 -6.07
N ASN A 246 -5.22 24.68 -5.93
CA ASN A 246 -5.79 25.82 -5.25
C ASN A 246 -7.18 26.08 -5.84
N SER A 247 -8.23 25.85 -5.05
CA SER A 247 -9.58 26.29 -5.39
C SER A 247 -9.61 27.80 -5.22
N GLY A 248 -8.94 28.50 -6.15
CA GLY A 248 -8.98 29.93 -6.36
C GLY A 248 -9.89 30.26 -7.55
N LEU A 249 -11.08 29.67 -7.55
CA LEU A 249 -12.26 30.07 -8.33
C LEU A 249 -13.43 30.16 -7.36
#